data_AF-A0A964ZCQ9-F1
#
_entry.id   AF-A0A964ZCQ9-F1
#
_cell.length_a   1.000
_cell.length_b   1.000
_cell.length_c   1.000
_cell.angle_alpha   90.00
_cell.angle_beta   90.00
_cell.angle_gamma   90.00
#
_symmetry.space_group_name_H-M   'P 1'
#
loop_
_entity.id
_entity.type
_entity.pdbx_description
1 polymer ?
#
loop_
_entity_poly.entity_id
_entity_poly.type
_entity_poly.pdbx_seq_one_letter_code
_entity_poly.pdbx_strand_id
1 'polypeptide(L)' 'MTTRVLLTTCSFQDTPGPHHDLLLSQGYEVIRARGPLSEAKMLELAGEFDAF' A
#
# COMPACT_ATOMS: atom_id res chain seq x y z
N MET A 1 10.37 15.18 1.28
CA MET A 1 8.98 14.68 1.37
C MET A 1 8.95 13.39 0.59
N THR A 2 8.63 12.28 1.24
CA THR A 2 8.63 10.94 0.63
C THR A 2 7.20 10.54 0.37
N THR A 3 6.89 10.11 -0.86
CA THR A 3 5.55 9.67 -1.26
C THR A 3 5.18 8.38 -0.53
N ARG A 4 4.03 8.37 0.16
CA ARG A 4 3.53 7.23 0.92
C ARG A 4 2.44 6.50 0.13
N VAL A 5 2.61 5.19 -0.06
CA VAL A 5 1.72 4.36 -0.88
C VAL A 5 1.17 3.21 -0.03
N LEU A 6 -0.15 3.07 0.04
CA LEU A 6 -0.81 1.94 0.72
C LEU A 6 -1.15 0.83 -0.27
N LEU A 7 -0.37 -0.25 -0.31
CA LEU A 7 -0.69 -1.44 -1.09
C LEU A 7 -1.55 -2.42 -0.28
N THR A 8 -2.75 -2.69 -0.75
CA THR A 8 -3.59 -3.76 -0.19
C THR A 8 -3.54 -5.01 -1.07
N THR A 9 -3.57 -6.19 -0.45
CA THR A 9 -3.62 -7.46 -1.19
C THR A 9 -4.70 -8.37 -0.65
N CYS A 10 -5.52 -8.92 -1.54
CA CYS A 10 -6.45 -10.02 -1.26
C CYS A 10 -5.83 -11.39 -1.57
N SER A 11 -4.58 -11.42 -2.02
CA SER A 11 -3.88 -12.68 -2.30
C SER A 11 -3.80 -13.52 -1.04
N PHE A 12 -4.03 -14.82 -1.14
CA PHE A 12 -3.87 -15.72 0.00
C PHE A 12 -2.39 -15.77 0.45
N GLN A 13 -1.49 -15.85 -0.52
CA GLN A 13 -0.04 -15.83 -0.33
C GLN A 13 0.47 -14.42 -0.61
N ASP A 14 1.14 -13.80 0.36
CA ASP A 14 1.76 -12.49 0.18
C ASP A 14 3.00 -12.66 -0.70
N THR A 15 2.79 -12.61 -2.02
CA THR A 15 3.84 -12.83 -3.02
C THR A 15 4.27 -11.48 -3.60
N PRO A 16 5.28 -10.80 -3.02
CA PRO A 16 5.82 -9.58 -3.60
C PRO A 16 6.43 -9.87 -4.98
N GLY A 17 6.40 -8.89 -5.86
CA GLY A 17 6.89 -9.02 -7.23
C GLY A 17 7.50 -7.72 -7.77
N PRO A 18 7.90 -7.71 -9.05
CA PRO A 18 8.72 -6.64 -9.65
C PRO A 18 8.13 -5.23 -9.51
N HIS A 19 6.81 -5.09 -9.41
CA HIS A 19 6.16 -3.80 -9.18
C HIS A 19 6.49 -3.21 -7.79
N HIS A 20 6.64 -4.04 -6.77
CA HIS A 20 7.05 -3.61 -5.43
C HIS A 20 8.49 -3.08 -5.46
N ASP A 21 9.38 -3.79 -6.14
CA ASP A 21 10.77 -3.38 -6.31
C ASP A 21 10.87 -2.05 -7.05
N LEU A 22 10.04 -1.86 -8.09
CA LEU A 22 9.96 -0.60 -8.81
C LEU A 22 9.53 0.55 -7.88
N LEU A 23 8.45 0.38 -7.10
CA LEU A 23 7.98 1.41 -6.16
C LEU A 23 9.05 1.79 -5.13
N LEU A 24 9.73 0.78 -4.56
CA LEU A 24 10.82 1.01 -3.61
C LEU A 24 12.02 1.70 -4.27
N SER A 25 12.34 1.37 -5.52
CA SER A 25 13.45 2.00 -6.27
C SER A 25 13.21 3.49 -6.57
N GLN A 26 11.95 3.96 -6.60
CA GLN A 26 11.62 5.38 -6.73
C GLN A 26 11.77 6.14 -5.40
N GLY A 27 12.13 5.46 -4.32
CA GLY A 27 12.25 6.03 -2.99
C GLY A 27 10.91 6.24 -2.29
N TYR A 28 9.84 5.57 -2.72
CA TYR A 28 8.53 5.66 -2.07
C TYR A 28 8.48 4.84 -0.77
N GLU A 29 7.71 5.32 0.20
CA GLU A 29 7.38 4.58 1.41
C GLU A 29 6.17 3.68 1.11
N VAL A 30 6.41 2.37 0.99
CA VAL A 30 5.36 1.39 0.66
C VAL A 30 4.86 0.71 1.93
N ILE A 31 3.61 1.01 2.31
CA ILE A 31 2.91 0.40 3.44
C ILE A 31 2.01 -0.71 2.89
N ARG A 32 2.02 -1.87 3.54
CA ARG A 32 1.25 -3.05 3.08
C ARG A 32 0.17 -3.41 4.07
N ALA A 33 -1.03 -3.74 3.58
CA ALA A 33 -2.14 -4.23 4.38
C ALA A 33 -2.88 -5.39 3.69
N ARG A 34 -3.54 -6.24 4.48
CA ARG A 34 -4.41 -7.30 3.96
C ARG A 34 -5.77 -6.71 3.60
N GLY A 35 -6.18 -6.92 2.37
CA GLY A 35 -7.48 -6.51 1.85
C GLY A 35 -8.48 -7.67 1.74
N PRO A 36 -9.74 -7.36 1.40
CA PRO A 36 -10.27 -6.00 1.21
C PRO A 36 -10.45 -5.29 2.56
N LEU A 37 -10.04 -4.03 2.62
CA LEU A 37 -10.25 -3.20 3.81
C LEU A 37 -11.73 -2.76 3.87
N SER A 38 -12.28 -2.69 5.08
CA SER A 38 -13.62 -2.14 5.29
C SER A 38 -13.63 -0.63 5.05
N GLU A 39 -14.81 -0.08 4.74
CA GLU A 39 -14.99 1.38 4.60
C GLU A 39 -14.52 2.14 5.85
N ALA A 40 -14.89 1.68 7.04
CA ALA A 40 -14.44 2.27 8.29
C ALA A 40 -12.90 2.31 8.38
N LYS A 41 -12.23 1.24 7.96
CA LYS A 41 -10.76 1.20 7.98
C LYS A 41 -10.14 2.12 6.93
N MET A 42 -10.76 2.22 5.75
CA MET A 42 -10.32 3.17 4.72
C MET A 42 -10.48 4.62 5.18
N LEU A 43 -11.56 4.94 5.91
CA LEU A 43 -11.78 6.28 6.48
C LEU A 43 -10.73 6.66 7.53
N GLU A 44 -10.30 5.71 8.37
CA GLU A 44 -9.20 5.95 9.32
C GLU A 44 -7.88 6.28 8.63
N LEU A 45 -7.62 5.69 7.45
CA LEU A 45 -6.37 5.84 6.70
C LEU A 45 -6.42 7.01 5.70
N ALA A 46 -7.58 7.66 5.55
CA ALA A 46 -7.78 8.72 4.58
C ALA A 46 -6.93 9.96 4.94
N GLY A 47 -6.14 10.43 3.97
CA GLY A 47 -5.24 11.58 4.15
C GLY A 47 -3.86 11.23 4.71
N GLU A 48 -3.59 9.97 5.07
CA GLU A 48 -2.26 9.53 5.48
C GLU A 48 -1.35 9.14 4.31
N PHE A 49 -1.94 8.87 3.14
CA PHE A 49 -1.25 8.36 1.95
C PHE A 49 -1.45 9.26 0.73
N ASP A 50 -0.45 9.30 -0.12
CA ASP A 50 -0.48 10.02 -1.40
C ASP A 50 -1.05 9.15 -2.54
N ALA A 51 -1.01 7.82 -2.37
CA ALA A 51 -1.56 6.84 -3.32
C ALA A 51 -1.97 5.52 -2.63
N PHE A 52 -2.80 4.74 -3.32
CA PHE A 52 -3.34 3.44 -2.90
C PHE A 52 -3.17 2.39 -4.01
#